data_AF-A0A9E3U284-F1
#
_entry.id   AF-A0A9E3U284-F1
#
_cell.length_a   1.000
_cell.length_b   1.000
_cell.length_c   1.000
_cell.angle_alpha   90.00
_cell.angle_beta   90.00
_cell.angle_gamma   90.00
#
_symmetry.space_group_name_H-M   'P 1'
#
loop_
_entity.id
_entity.type
_entity.pdbx_description
1 polymer ?
#
loop_
_entity_poly.entity_id
_entity_poly.type
_entity_poly.pdbx_seq_one_letter_code
_entity_poly.pdbx_strand_id
1 'polypeptide(L)'
;MKKVTSGGGWPAIFYTLKKAREAGGLWKFYKAMRSKNACKTCALGMGGQRGGMVNELGHFPEVCKKSLQAMAADMQGAIAPEFWSTYTIAQLKKFSPRELEYCGRLTQPLLYEQGAQHYRPIEWDEAFSRIANKLK
;
A
#
# COMPACT_ATOMS: atom_id res chain seq x y z
N MET A 1 -22.71 -4.34 -5.01
CA MET A 1 -21.59 -5.17 -4.51
C MET A 1 -22.02 -6.63 -4.56
N LYS A 2 -21.24 -7.53 -5.18
CA LYS A 2 -21.60 -8.96 -5.28
C LYS A 2 -21.59 -9.58 -3.87
N LYS A 3 -22.62 -10.35 -3.51
CA LYS A 3 -22.74 -10.98 -2.19
C LYS A 3 -21.52 -11.89 -1.96
N VAL A 4 -20.83 -11.74 -0.83
CA VAL A 4 -19.66 -12.56 -0.51
C VAL A 4 -20.15 -13.96 -0.15
N THR A 5 -19.84 -14.95 -0.98
CA THR A 5 -20.33 -16.32 -0.83
C THR A 5 -19.42 -17.19 0.05
N SER A 6 -18.19 -16.75 0.35
CA SER A 6 -17.26 -17.45 1.25
C SER A 6 -16.26 -16.49 1.90
N GLY A 7 -15.99 -16.71 3.20
CA GLY A 7 -14.97 -15.98 3.97
C GLY A 7 -13.57 -16.64 3.94
N GLY A 8 -13.48 -17.91 3.55
CA GLY A 8 -12.26 -18.72 3.62
C GLY A 8 -12.20 -19.85 2.58
N GLY A 9 -11.30 -20.81 2.78
CA GLY A 9 -11.10 -21.96 1.90
C GLY A 9 -10.46 -21.62 0.56
N TRP A 10 -10.70 -22.46 -0.46
CA TRP A 10 -10.13 -22.32 -1.80
C TRP A 10 -10.33 -20.94 -2.45
N PRO A 11 -11.49 -20.27 -2.35
CA PRO A 11 -11.66 -18.93 -2.90
C PRO A 11 -10.71 -17.89 -2.30
N ALA A 12 -10.39 -17.99 -1.01
CA ALA A 12 -9.44 -17.09 -0.36
C ALA A 12 -7.99 -17.37 -0.81
N ILE A 13 -7.65 -18.64 -1.02
CA ILE A 13 -6.35 -19.06 -1.56
C ILE A 13 -6.17 -18.53 -2.98
N PHE A 14 -7.13 -18.78 -3.88
CA PHE A 14 -7.06 -18.29 -5.27
C PHE A 14 -7.03 -16.76 -5.36
N TYR A 15 -7.79 -16.07 -4.50
CA TYR A 15 -7.71 -14.62 -4.40
C TYR A 15 -6.29 -14.16 -4.03
N THR A 16 -5.66 -14.81 -3.06
CA THR A 16 -4.30 -14.48 -2.61
C THR A 16 -3.29 -14.71 -3.72
N LEU A 17 -3.37 -15.83 -4.45
CA LEU A 17 -2.52 -16.12 -5.60
C LEU A 17 -2.70 -15.08 -6.72
N LYS A 18 -3.96 -14.67 -6.99
CA LYS A 18 -4.26 -13.60 -7.94
C LYS A 18 -3.58 -12.29 -7.53
N LYS A 19 -3.70 -11.89 -6.26
CA LYS A 19 -3.04 -10.67 -5.74
C LYS A 19 -1.53 -10.75 -5.77
N ALA A 20 -0.95 -11.90 -5.46
CA ALA A 20 0.48 -12.12 -5.58
C ALA A 20 0.97 -11.97 -7.04
N ARG A 21 0.17 -12.42 -8.02
CA ARG A 21 0.47 -12.22 -9.45
C ARG A 21 0.38 -10.75 -9.86
N GLU A 22 -0.67 -10.05 -9.44
CA GLU A 22 -0.86 -8.61 -9.70
C GLU A 22 0.26 -7.75 -9.06
N ALA A 23 0.78 -8.15 -7.89
CA ALA A 23 1.85 -7.46 -7.17
C ALA A 23 3.28 -7.78 -7.68
N GLY A 24 3.43 -8.29 -8.91
CA GLY A 24 4.75 -8.56 -9.51
C GLY A 24 5.24 -10.01 -9.42
N GLY A 25 4.36 -10.95 -9.09
CA GLY A 25 4.58 -12.40 -9.23
C GLY A 25 4.75 -13.16 -7.91
N LEU A 26 4.47 -14.46 -7.95
CA LEU A 26 4.44 -15.34 -6.77
C LEU A 26 5.76 -15.36 -5.99
N TRP A 27 6.90 -15.36 -6.69
CA TRP A 27 8.22 -15.41 -6.05
C TRP A 27 8.57 -14.12 -5.31
N LYS A 28 8.36 -12.97 -5.95
CA LYS A 28 8.58 -11.65 -5.31
C LYS A 28 7.65 -11.49 -4.10
N PHE A 29 6.40 -11.90 -4.26
CA PHE A 29 5.42 -11.85 -3.19
C PHE A 29 5.79 -12.76 -2.02
N TYR A 30 6.23 -14.00 -2.28
CA TYR A 30 6.72 -14.91 -1.25
C TYR A 30 7.92 -14.33 -0.48
N LYS A 31 8.90 -13.74 -1.19
CA LYS A 31 10.04 -13.06 -0.56
C LYS A 31 9.58 -11.89 0.33
N ALA A 32 8.65 -11.08 -0.15
CA ALA A 32 8.10 -9.95 0.59
C ALA A 32 7.36 -10.42 1.86
N MET A 33 6.53 -11.46 1.76
CA MET A 33 5.83 -12.06 2.89
C MET A 33 6.76 -12.69 3.94
N ARG A 34 7.97 -13.09 3.54
CA ARG A 34 9.00 -13.63 4.45
C ARG A 34 9.92 -12.57 5.06
N SER A 35 9.83 -11.33 4.63
CA SER A 35 10.64 -10.24 5.18
C SER A 35 10.23 -9.92 6.62
N LYS A 36 11.18 -9.42 7.42
CA LYS A 36 10.90 -8.84 8.72
C LYS A 36 10.34 -7.45 8.49
N ASN A 37 9.03 -7.31 8.58
CA ASN A 37 8.31 -6.05 8.46
C ASN A 37 7.23 -5.97 9.53
N ALA A 38 6.62 -4.80 9.68
CA ALA A 38 5.39 -4.61 10.44
C ALA A 38 4.22 -4.49 9.47
N CYS A 39 3.14 -5.24 9.71
CA CYS A 39 1.92 -5.13 8.93
C CYS A 39 1.24 -3.79 9.23
N LYS A 40 0.95 -2.99 8.20
CA LYS A 40 0.20 -1.72 8.35
C LYS A 40 -1.22 -1.88 8.90
N THR A 41 -1.76 -3.10 8.95
CA THR A 41 -3.10 -3.36 9.51
C THR A 41 -3.09 -3.58 11.02
N CYS A 42 -2.17 -4.40 11.54
CA CYS A 42 -2.16 -4.82 12.95
C CYS A 42 -0.88 -4.47 13.70
N ALA A 43 0.08 -3.80 13.05
CA ALA A 43 1.42 -3.47 13.55
C ALA A 43 2.33 -4.66 13.93
N LEU A 44 1.79 -5.88 13.97
CA LEU A 44 2.57 -7.12 14.06
C LEU A 44 3.12 -7.49 12.68
N GLY A 45 4.22 -8.23 12.62
CA GLY A 45 4.77 -8.69 11.34
C GLY A 45 3.86 -9.65 10.59
N MET A 46 4.26 -10.04 9.36
CA MET A 46 3.44 -10.91 8.51
C MET A 46 2.96 -12.21 9.19
N GLY A 47 3.67 -12.73 10.19
CA GLY A 47 3.26 -13.84 11.05
C GLY A 47 3.34 -13.49 12.53
N GLY A 48 3.02 -12.25 12.90
CA GLY A 48 3.16 -11.84 14.29
C GLY A 48 4.54 -11.25 14.61
N GLN A 49 4.95 -11.31 15.88
CA GLN A 49 6.16 -10.63 16.36
C GLN A 49 7.47 -11.15 15.74
N ARG A 50 7.50 -12.41 15.32
CA ARG A 50 8.70 -13.05 14.75
C ARG A 50 8.95 -12.67 13.29
N GLY A 51 7.93 -12.11 12.62
CA GLY A 51 7.95 -11.87 11.18
C GLY A 51 7.99 -13.16 10.37
N GLY A 52 7.92 -13.04 9.03
CA GLY A 52 7.69 -14.19 8.15
C GLY A 52 6.31 -14.82 8.36
N MET A 53 5.83 -15.69 7.48
CA MET A 53 4.48 -16.30 7.58
C MET A 53 4.40 -17.39 8.67
N VAL A 54 4.93 -17.11 9.86
CA VAL A 54 5.07 -18.04 10.98
C VAL A 54 4.46 -17.42 12.23
N ASN A 55 3.39 -18.00 12.78
CA ASN A 55 2.71 -17.45 13.96
C ASN A 55 3.56 -17.55 15.26
N GLU A 56 3.02 -17.06 16.37
CA GLU A 56 3.66 -17.07 17.69
C GLU A 56 3.96 -18.49 18.23
N LEU A 57 3.19 -19.49 17.79
CA LEU A 57 3.39 -20.91 18.12
C LEU A 57 4.41 -21.60 17.20
N GLY A 58 4.93 -20.92 16.17
CA GLY A 58 5.89 -21.48 15.23
C GLY A 58 5.26 -22.21 14.03
N HIS A 59 3.94 -22.14 13.83
CA HIS A 59 3.28 -22.79 12.71
C HIS A 59 3.52 -22.05 11.40
N PHE A 60 3.71 -22.81 10.33
CA PHE A 60 3.91 -22.31 8.98
C PHE A 60 3.09 -23.13 7.98
N PRO A 61 2.44 -22.50 6.98
CA PRO A 61 2.28 -21.06 6.78
C PRO A 61 1.03 -20.52 7.49
N GLU A 62 1.19 -19.57 8.40
CA GLU A 62 0.07 -18.89 9.06
C GLU A 62 0.21 -17.37 8.97
N VAL A 63 -0.77 -16.73 8.32
CA VAL A 63 -0.82 -15.29 8.11
C VAL A 63 -2.26 -14.86 7.82
N CYS A 64 -2.66 -13.67 8.27
CA CYS A 64 -4.00 -13.17 8.01
C CYS A 64 -4.14 -12.70 6.55
N LYS A 65 -5.33 -12.87 5.95
CA LYS A 65 -5.60 -12.41 4.57
C LYS A 65 -5.39 -10.90 4.40
N LYS A 66 -5.56 -10.13 5.46
CA LYS A 66 -5.45 -8.67 5.42
C LYS A 66 -4.00 -8.22 5.29
N SER A 67 -3.05 -8.89 5.93
CA SER A 67 -1.63 -8.59 5.78
C SER A 67 -1.12 -8.94 4.37
N LEU A 68 -1.63 -10.03 3.76
CA LEU A 68 -1.38 -10.34 2.34
C LEU A 68 -1.86 -9.23 1.40
N GLN A 69 -3.05 -8.68 1.64
CA GLN A 69 -3.58 -7.56 0.86
C GLN A 69 -2.76 -6.28 1.07
N ALA A 70 -2.35 -6.02 2.31
CA ALA A 70 -1.50 -4.89 2.66
C ALA A 70 -0.13 -4.99 1.95
N MET A 71 0.51 -6.16 2.02
CA MET A 71 1.78 -6.41 1.35
C MET A 71 1.65 -6.25 -0.17
N ALA A 72 0.57 -6.75 -0.77
CA ALA A 72 0.32 -6.58 -2.20
C ALA A 72 0.23 -5.10 -2.60
N ALA A 73 -0.34 -4.25 -1.73
CA ALA A 73 -0.37 -2.81 -1.96
C ALA A 73 1.00 -2.15 -1.79
N ASP A 74 1.79 -2.57 -0.79
CA ASP A 74 3.12 -2.00 -0.54
C ASP A 74 4.15 -2.38 -1.62
N MET A 75 3.88 -3.48 -2.33
CA MET A 75 4.65 -3.95 -3.48
C MET A 75 4.30 -3.24 -4.80
N GLN A 76 3.30 -2.36 -4.83
CA GLN A 76 3.01 -1.56 -6.01
C GLN A 76 4.17 -0.61 -6.35
N GLY A 77 4.26 -0.24 -7.63
CA GLY A 77 5.19 0.78 -8.09
C GLY A 77 4.85 2.17 -7.58
N ALA A 78 5.76 3.12 -7.82
CA ALA A 78 5.50 4.53 -7.58
C ALA A 78 4.30 5.02 -8.41
N ILE A 79 3.57 6.01 -7.89
CA ILE A 79 2.62 6.79 -8.70
C ILE A 79 3.41 7.42 -9.84
N ALA A 80 2.92 7.27 -11.08
CA ALA A 80 3.59 7.80 -12.25
C ALA A 80 3.67 9.35 -12.19
N PRO A 81 4.79 10.00 -12.58
CA PRO A 81 4.96 11.44 -12.44
C PRO A 81 3.85 12.28 -13.10
N GLU A 82 3.36 11.84 -14.25
CA GLU A 82 2.29 12.48 -15.00
C GLU A 82 0.96 12.56 -14.23
N PHE A 83 0.74 11.65 -13.27
CA PHE A 83 -0.47 11.59 -12.45
C PHE A 83 -0.79 12.93 -11.78
N TRP A 84 0.23 13.61 -11.28
CA TRP A 84 0.09 14.87 -10.55
C TRP A 84 -0.39 16.02 -11.45
N SER A 85 0.00 16.01 -12.72
CA SER A 85 -0.50 16.94 -13.74
C SER A 85 -1.86 16.52 -14.34
N THR A 86 -2.20 15.24 -14.31
CA THR A 86 -3.44 14.73 -14.92
C THR A 86 -4.66 14.94 -14.02
N TYR A 87 -4.56 14.64 -12.72
CA TYR A 87 -5.71 14.65 -11.82
C TYR A 87 -5.72 15.89 -10.93
N THR A 88 -6.79 16.68 -11.03
CA THR A 88 -7.06 17.77 -10.11
C THR A 88 -7.45 17.23 -8.73
N ILE A 89 -7.25 18.04 -7.69
CA ILE A 89 -7.66 17.70 -6.32
C ILE A 89 -9.18 17.49 -6.23
N ALA A 90 -9.97 18.22 -7.02
CA ALA A 90 -11.41 18.02 -7.09
C ALA A 90 -11.80 16.65 -7.67
N GLN A 91 -11.04 16.13 -8.65
CA GLN A 91 -11.21 14.77 -9.16
C GLN A 91 -10.73 13.73 -8.15
N LEU A 92 -9.57 13.92 -7.53
CA LEU A 92 -9.03 13.00 -6.51
C LEU A 92 -9.98 12.84 -5.33
N LYS A 93 -10.68 13.90 -4.91
CA LYS A 93 -11.71 13.83 -3.86
C LYS A 93 -12.91 12.93 -4.19
N LYS A 94 -13.13 12.64 -5.48
CA LYS A 94 -14.21 11.74 -5.94
C LYS A 94 -13.75 10.28 -6.00
N PHE A 95 -12.45 10.02 -5.90
CA PHE A 95 -11.93 8.66 -5.92
C PHE A 95 -12.27 7.98 -4.59
N SER A 96 -12.68 6.72 -4.67
CA SER A 96 -12.81 5.85 -3.52
C SER A 96 -11.44 5.55 -2.91
N PRO A 97 -11.38 5.14 -1.63
CA PRO A 97 -10.13 4.72 -0.99
C PRO A 97 -9.42 3.60 -1.78
N ARG A 98 -10.20 2.72 -2.41
CA ARG A 98 -9.65 1.67 -3.27
C ARG A 98 -9.02 2.24 -4.53
N GLU A 99 -9.64 3.19 -5.21
CA GLU A 99 -9.04 3.80 -6.41
C GLU A 99 -7.73 4.51 -6.06
N LEU A 100 -7.72 5.28 -4.95
CA LEU A 100 -6.51 5.96 -4.47
C LEU A 100 -5.36 4.99 -4.17
N GLU A 101 -5.63 3.85 -3.50
CA GLU A 101 -4.58 2.87 -3.19
C GLU A 101 -4.08 2.10 -4.42
N TYR A 102 -4.81 2.09 -5.53
CA TYR A 102 -4.36 1.49 -6.79
C TYR A 102 -3.70 2.49 -7.75
N CYS A 103 -3.62 3.78 -7.39
CA CYS A 103 -2.83 4.76 -8.15
C CYS A 103 -1.31 4.50 -8.04
N GLY A 104 -0.88 3.75 -7.04
CA GLY A 104 0.52 3.45 -6.76
C GLY A 104 1.00 4.08 -5.44
N ARG A 105 2.31 4.03 -5.21
CA ARG A 105 2.95 4.55 -3.99
C ARG A 105 3.37 6.00 -4.10
N LEU A 106 3.11 6.76 -3.03
CA LEU A 106 3.73 8.06 -2.80
C LEU A 106 5.22 7.86 -2.48
N THR A 107 6.10 8.33 -3.37
CA THR A 107 7.56 8.19 -3.24
C THR A 107 8.29 9.53 -3.13
N GLN A 108 7.59 10.64 -3.30
CA GLN A 108 8.14 11.99 -3.22
C GLN A 108 7.16 12.92 -2.48
N PRO A 109 7.67 13.97 -1.81
CA PRO A 109 6.82 15.00 -1.21
C PRO A 109 5.96 15.71 -2.25
N LEU A 110 4.78 16.14 -1.81
CA LEU A 110 3.84 16.88 -2.64
C LEU A 110 3.49 18.21 -1.97
N LEU A 111 3.41 19.26 -2.78
CA LEU A 111 2.96 20.57 -2.38
C LEU A 111 1.57 20.85 -2.96
N TYR A 112 0.73 21.43 -2.13
CA TYR A 112 -0.49 22.10 -2.56
C TYR A 112 -0.42 23.57 -2.19
N GLU A 113 -0.60 24.44 -3.18
CA GLU A 113 -0.59 25.89 -3.00
C GLU A 113 -2.01 26.44 -3.13
N GLN A 114 -2.32 27.50 -2.38
CA GLN A 114 -3.64 28.10 -2.43
C GLN A 114 -3.97 28.57 -3.85
N GLY A 115 -5.14 28.17 -4.35
CA GLY A 115 -5.58 28.48 -5.72
C GLY A 115 -5.08 27.50 -6.79
N ALA A 116 -4.15 26.60 -6.45
CA ALA A 116 -3.76 25.53 -7.36
C ALA A 116 -4.89 24.50 -7.52
N GLN A 117 -4.91 23.81 -8.66
CA GLN A 117 -5.85 22.71 -8.90
C GLN A 117 -5.22 21.32 -8.75
N HIS A 118 -3.88 21.26 -8.78
CA HIS A 118 -3.09 20.03 -8.80
C HIS A 118 -2.08 20.01 -7.66
N TYR A 119 -1.66 18.81 -7.27
CA TYR A 119 -0.45 18.67 -6.45
C TYR A 119 0.79 18.86 -7.31
N ARG A 120 1.82 19.50 -6.75
CA ARG A 120 3.14 19.64 -7.37
C ARG A 120 4.15 18.79 -6.60
N PRO A 121 4.83 17.83 -7.25
CA PRO A 121 6.01 17.20 -6.68
C PRO A 121 7.08 18.21 -6.28
N ILE A 122 7.66 18.03 -5.11
CA ILE A 122 8.79 18.83 -4.63
C ILE A 122 9.87 17.92 -4.06
N GLU A 123 11.10 18.43 -4.02
CA GLU A 123 12.21 17.74 -3.37
C GLU A 123 12.09 17.79 -1.84
N TRP A 124 12.73 16.84 -1.16
CA TRP A 124 12.73 16.76 0.29
C TRP A 124 13.28 18.02 0.97
N ASP A 125 14.34 18.62 0.42
CA ASP A 125 14.92 19.85 0.98
C ASP A 125 13.95 21.03 0.95
N GLU A 126 13.15 21.16 -0.13
CA GLU A 126 12.09 22.17 -0.22
C GLU A 126 10.99 21.89 0.81
N ALA A 127 10.58 20.63 0.96
CA ALA A 127 9.55 20.23 1.90
C ALA A 127 9.96 20.55 3.36
N PHE A 128 11.17 20.13 3.76
CA PHE A 128 11.69 20.39 5.10
C PHE A 128 11.85 21.88 5.37
N SER A 129 12.39 22.64 4.42
CA SER A 129 12.57 24.10 4.55
C SER A 129 11.22 24.81 4.75
N ARG A 130 10.19 24.45 3.96
CA ARG A 130 8.85 25.02 4.10
C ARG A 130 8.20 24.69 5.45
N ILE A 131 8.29 23.44 5.90
CA ILE A 131 7.75 23.01 7.20
C ILE A 131 8.46 23.77 8.33
N ALA A 132 9.79 23.81 8.33
CA ALA A 132 10.57 24.49 9.35
C ALA A 132 10.24 25.98 9.45
N ASN A 133 10.09 26.67 8.31
CA ASN A 133 9.73 28.09 8.28
C ASN A 133 8.32 28.39 8.80
N LYS A 134 7.42 27.39 8.86
CA LYS A 134 6.07 27.56 9.40
C LYS A 134 5.95 27.22 10.89
N LEU A 135 6.90 26.45 11.43
CA LEU A 135 6.93 26.04 12.83
C LEU A 135 7.75 26.99 13.73
N LYS A 136 8.61 27.83 13.14
CA LYS A 136 9.26 28.96 13.83
C LYS A 136 8.25 30.08 14.05
#